data_AF-A0A954EGZ0-F1
#
_entry.id   AF-A0A954EGZ0-F1
#
_cell.length_a   1.000
_cell.length_b   1.000
_cell.length_c   1.000
_cell.angle_alpha   90.00
_cell.angle_beta   90.00
_cell.angle_gamma   90.00
#
_symmetry.space_group_name_H-M   'P 1'
#
loop_
_entity.id
_entity.type
_entity.pdbx_description
1 polymer ?
#
loop_
_entity_poly.entity_id
_entity_poly.type
_entity_poly.pdbx_seq_one_letter_code
_entity_poly.pdbx_strand_id
1 'polypeptide(L)'
;MAKQDFTAAKGNGSSRRQFLKTAATAAAATTLAPCFVHAAKKSGDGEVIVGSGEYTYRCHHNWGRDSLPENHVYGGASHGAAVDSSGLIYITHYGNPGSVFVFDEAGQFVRSMGDVHIGKGHGIDIRKEGSEEFIYLSP
;
A
#
# COMPACT_ATOMS: atom_id res chain seq x y z
N MET A 1 35.18 83.68 -34.09
CA MET A 1 34.36 83.46 -32.88
C MET A 1 33.99 81.98 -32.87
N ALA A 2 34.62 81.21 -31.97
CA ALA A 2 34.59 79.75 -31.96
C ALA A 2 33.27 79.20 -31.37
N LYS A 3 32.78 78.07 -31.90
CA LYS A 3 31.78 77.22 -31.24
C LYS A 3 32.36 75.81 -31.12
N GLN A 4 32.42 75.31 -29.89
CA GLN A 4 32.80 73.94 -29.56
C GLN A 4 31.54 73.08 -29.58
N ASP A 5 31.53 72.02 -30.37
CA ASP A 5 30.47 71.01 -30.33
C ASP A 5 30.92 69.81 -29.48
N PHE A 6 30.22 69.60 -28.38
CA PHE A 6 30.42 68.51 -27.44
C PHE A 6 29.67 67.28 -27.93
N THR A 7 30.37 66.20 -28.28
CA THR A 7 29.72 64.93 -28.67
C THR A 7 29.65 63.99 -27.46
N ALA A 8 28.43 63.69 -27.01
CA ALA A 8 28.17 62.77 -25.89
C ALA A 8 28.43 61.31 -26.28
N ALA A 9 28.99 60.53 -25.34
CA ALA A 9 29.29 59.11 -25.48
C ALA A 9 28.02 58.26 -25.66
N LYS A 10 28.03 57.33 -26.63
CA LYS A 10 26.97 56.32 -26.84
C LYS A 10 27.10 55.21 -25.79
N GLY A 11 26.15 55.14 -24.86
CA GLY A 11 25.99 54.02 -23.93
C GLY A 11 25.59 52.73 -24.65
N ASN A 12 26.30 51.65 -24.36
CA ASN A 12 26.08 50.32 -24.92
C ASN A 12 24.93 49.63 -24.16
N GLY A 13 23.68 49.80 -24.62
CA GLY A 13 22.50 49.18 -24.01
C GLY A 13 22.03 47.96 -24.81
N SER A 14 22.11 46.76 -24.23
CA SER A 14 21.54 45.54 -24.81
C SER A 14 20.05 45.73 -25.14
N SER A 15 19.68 45.46 -26.40
CA SER A 15 18.32 45.72 -26.90
C SER A 15 17.31 44.67 -26.41
N ARG A 16 16.06 45.10 -26.16
CA ARG A 16 14.90 44.23 -25.85
C ARG A 16 14.75 43.07 -26.85
N ARG A 17 15.13 43.28 -28.10
CA ARG A 17 15.09 42.27 -29.17
C ARG A 17 16.11 41.14 -28.93
N GLN A 18 17.24 41.45 -28.31
CA GLN A 18 18.30 40.51 -27.99
C GLN A 18 17.88 39.63 -26.80
N PHE A 19 17.25 40.23 -25.79
CA PHE A 19 16.64 39.51 -24.67
C PHE A 19 15.58 38.50 -25.14
N LEU A 20 14.66 38.93 -26.02
CA LEU A 20 13.61 38.03 -26.55
C LEU A 20 14.19 36.86 -27.36
N LYS A 21 15.26 37.08 -28.12
CA LYS A 21 15.94 36.02 -28.87
C LYS A 21 16.59 35.00 -27.93
N THR A 22 17.27 35.47 -26.88
CA THR A 22 17.93 34.60 -25.89
C THR A 22 16.91 33.81 -25.04
N ALA A 23 15.79 34.45 -24.66
CA ALA A 23 14.72 33.78 -23.92
C ALA A 23 14.02 32.69 -24.76
N ALA A 24 13.79 32.94 -26.05
CA ALA A 24 13.17 31.96 -26.95
C ALA A 24 14.04 30.71 -27.16
N THR A 25 15.37 30.86 -27.25
CA THR A 25 16.30 29.73 -27.37
C THR A 25 16.39 28.87 -26.10
N ALA A 26 16.24 29.47 -24.92
CA ALA A 26 16.25 28.73 -23.65
C ALA A 26 14.97 27.90 -23.44
N ALA A 27 13.82 28.38 -23.93
CA ALA A 27 12.55 27.67 -23.80
C ALA A 27 12.45 26.43 -24.71
N ALA A 28 13.12 26.41 -25.86
CA ALA A 28 13.09 25.27 -26.78
C ALA A 28 13.93 24.07 -26.31
N ALA A 29 14.90 24.28 -25.40
CA ALA A 29 15.79 23.23 -24.93
C ALA A 29 15.19 22.37 -23.80
N THR A 30 14.12 22.82 -23.13
CA THR A 30 13.52 22.11 -21.98
C THR A 30 12.35 21.20 -22.35
N THR A 31 11.88 21.21 -23.61
CA THR A 31 10.69 20.45 -24.02
C THR A 31 10.96 19.00 -24.42
N LEU A 32 12.21 18.52 -24.36
CA LEU A 32 12.59 17.16 -24.79
C LEU A 32 13.04 16.22 -23.66
N ALA A 33 13.06 16.66 -22.41
CA ALA A 33 13.30 15.75 -21.29
C ALA A 33 12.00 15.03 -20.92
N PRO A 34 11.88 13.70 -21.06
CA PRO A 34 10.73 13.00 -20.53
C PRO A 34 10.74 13.12 -19.00
N CYS A 35 9.86 13.95 -18.45
CA CYS A 35 9.64 14.09 -17.00
C CYS A 35 8.98 12.85 -16.35
N PHE A 36 9.25 11.64 -16.84
CA PHE A 36 8.70 10.39 -16.31
C PHE A 36 9.72 9.55 -15.53
N VAL A 37 10.79 10.15 -15.02
CA VAL A 37 11.93 9.39 -14.47
C VAL A 37 11.60 8.62 -13.17
N HIS A 38 10.46 8.85 -12.50
CA HIS A 38 10.11 8.12 -11.27
C HIS A 38 8.61 7.83 -11.09
N ALA A 39 7.86 7.60 -12.17
CA ALA A 39 6.48 7.12 -12.01
C ALA A 39 6.50 5.69 -11.45
N ALA A 40 6.48 5.54 -10.12
CA ALA A 40 6.37 4.25 -9.46
C ALA A 40 5.10 3.54 -9.94
N LYS A 41 5.22 2.25 -10.32
CA LYS A 41 4.10 1.38 -10.68
C LYS A 41 3.16 1.29 -9.47
N LYS A 42 2.05 2.03 -9.52
CA LYS A 42 0.99 2.05 -8.49
C LYS A 42 -0.17 1.12 -8.82
N SER A 43 -0.02 0.24 -9.81
CA SER A 43 -1.12 -0.61 -10.27
C SER A 43 -1.53 -1.67 -9.25
N GLY A 44 -0.82 -1.82 -8.14
CA GLY A 44 -1.14 -2.79 -7.08
C GLY A 44 -0.81 -4.24 -7.43
N ASP A 45 -0.50 -4.54 -8.70
CA ASP A 45 -0.17 -5.90 -9.17
C ASP A 45 1.28 -6.34 -8.90
N GLY A 46 2.08 -5.46 -8.28
CA GLY A 46 3.46 -5.78 -7.91
C GLY A 46 3.51 -6.57 -6.61
N GLU A 47 4.52 -7.42 -6.46
CA GLU A 47 4.82 -8.06 -5.18
C GLU A 47 5.00 -6.99 -4.10
N VAL A 48 4.12 -7.00 -3.10
CA VAL A 48 4.18 -6.03 -2.00
C VAL A 48 5.15 -6.55 -0.95
N ILE A 49 6.31 -5.89 -0.85
CA ILE A 49 7.28 -6.13 0.21
C ILE A 49 7.01 -5.15 1.36
N VAL A 50 6.87 -5.68 2.57
CA VAL A 50 6.76 -4.91 3.82
C VAL A 50 7.99 -5.14 4.69
N GLY A 51 8.21 -4.27 5.67
CA GLY A 51 9.38 -4.33 6.55
C GLY A 51 10.57 -3.51 6.05
N SER A 52 11.74 -3.67 6.69
CA SER A 52 12.95 -2.91 6.37
C SER A 52 14.21 -3.59 6.93
N GLY A 53 15.38 -3.24 6.38
CA GLY A 53 16.66 -3.82 6.82
C GLY A 53 16.72 -5.31 6.52
N GLU A 54 17.10 -6.11 7.52
CA GLU A 54 17.17 -7.57 7.40
C GLU A 54 15.80 -8.25 7.45
N TYR A 55 14.75 -7.55 7.92
CA TYR A 55 13.42 -8.11 8.10
C TYR A 55 12.46 -7.54 7.08
N THR A 56 12.42 -8.18 5.92
CA THR A 56 11.47 -7.89 4.85
C THR A 56 10.62 -9.10 4.56
N TYR A 57 9.34 -8.87 4.26
CA TYR A 57 8.35 -9.92 4.08
C TYR A 57 7.54 -9.66 2.82
N ARG A 58 7.25 -10.73 2.10
CA ARG A 58 6.31 -10.70 0.97
C ARG A 58 4.88 -10.77 1.50
N CYS A 59 4.05 -9.80 1.12
CA CYS A 59 2.62 -9.83 1.38
C CYS A 59 1.94 -10.71 0.33
N HIS A 60 1.27 -11.77 0.79
CA HIS A 60 0.38 -12.59 -0.03
C HIS A 60 -1.04 -12.02 0.08
N HIS A 61 -1.43 -11.19 -0.89
CA HIS A 61 -2.76 -10.60 -0.90
C HIS A 61 -3.85 -11.66 -1.11
N ASN A 62 -5.03 -11.40 -0.54
CA ASN A 62 -6.23 -12.23 -0.67
C ASN A 62 -6.04 -13.70 -0.24
N TRP A 63 -5.02 -14.00 0.57
CA TRP A 63 -4.84 -15.32 1.16
C TRP A 63 -6.12 -15.74 1.91
N GLY A 64 -6.59 -16.97 1.70
CA GLY A 64 -7.85 -17.46 2.27
C GLY A 64 -9.10 -17.04 1.49
N ARG A 65 -9.15 -15.81 1.00
CA ARG A 65 -10.37 -15.19 0.44
C ARG A 65 -10.98 -16.00 -0.71
N ASP A 66 -10.17 -16.42 -1.66
CA ASP A 66 -10.66 -17.07 -2.88
C ASP A 66 -11.18 -18.49 -2.63
N SER A 67 -10.85 -19.08 -1.48
CA SER A 67 -11.33 -20.40 -1.08
C SER A 67 -12.65 -20.36 -0.30
N LEU A 68 -13.14 -19.17 0.05
CA LEU A 68 -14.35 -19.05 0.85
C LEU A 68 -15.58 -19.57 0.08
N PRO A 69 -16.44 -20.38 0.71
CA PRO A 69 -17.69 -20.78 0.11
C PRO A 69 -18.62 -19.59 -0.15
N GLU A 70 -19.60 -19.78 -1.03
CA GLU A 70 -20.60 -18.75 -1.28
C GLU A 70 -21.28 -18.29 0.02
N ASN A 71 -21.56 -16.99 0.10
CA ASN A 71 -22.17 -16.33 1.26
C ASN A 71 -21.31 -16.31 2.55
N HIS A 72 -20.06 -16.80 2.52
CA HIS A 72 -19.12 -16.59 3.62
C HIS A 72 -18.50 -15.21 3.53
N VAL A 73 -18.78 -14.38 4.52
CA VAL A 73 -18.35 -12.97 4.53
C VAL A 73 -17.72 -12.64 5.87
N TYR A 74 -16.68 -11.80 5.86
CA TYR A 74 -16.04 -11.32 7.08
C TYR A 74 -16.84 -10.23 7.81
N GLY A 75 -17.89 -9.66 7.20
CA GLY A 75 -18.74 -8.65 7.84
C GLY A 75 -18.05 -7.31 8.09
N GLY A 76 -17.04 -6.97 7.30
CA GLY A 76 -16.34 -5.68 7.37
C GLY A 76 -15.24 -5.59 8.42
N ALA A 77 -15.00 -6.65 9.21
CA ALA A 77 -13.91 -6.67 10.17
C ALA A 77 -13.41 -8.10 10.46
N SER A 78 -12.09 -8.24 10.52
CA SER A 78 -11.37 -9.41 11.07
C SER A 78 -10.48 -8.91 12.22
N HIS A 79 -10.46 -9.62 13.35
CA HIS A 79 -9.94 -9.04 14.60
C HIS A 79 -8.72 -9.75 15.18
N GLY A 80 -8.66 -11.07 15.08
CA GLY A 80 -7.61 -11.88 15.65
C GLY A 80 -7.29 -13.08 14.77
N ALA A 81 -6.07 -13.57 14.92
CA ALA A 81 -5.59 -14.78 14.27
C ALA A 81 -4.84 -15.66 15.27
N ALA A 82 -5.03 -16.97 15.18
CA ALA A 82 -4.29 -17.95 15.96
C ALA A 82 -4.01 -19.19 15.10
N VAL A 83 -2.98 -19.96 15.47
CA VAL A 83 -2.56 -21.17 14.76
C VAL A 83 -2.52 -22.32 15.76
N ASP A 84 -3.14 -23.47 15.43
CA ASP A 84 -3.08 -24.66 16.28
C ASP A 84 -1.84 -25.53 15.99
N SER A 85 -1.62 -26.57 16.81
CA SER A 85 -0.49 -27.48 16.63
C SER A 85 -0.51 -28.29 15.33
N SER A 86 -1.65 -28.34 14.63
CA SER A 86 -1.79 -28.97 13.31
C SER A 86 -1.55 -28.01 12.16
N GLY A 87 -1.28 -26.72 12.44
CA GLY A 87 -1.04 -25.69 11.44
C GLY A 87 -2.32 -25.08 10.85
N LEU A 88 -3.50 -25.35 11.44
CA LEU A 88 -4.72 -24.67 11.02
C LEU A 88 -4.72 -23.24 11.55
N ILE A 89 -5.17 -22.32 10.69
CA ILE A 89 -5.18 -20.88 10.94
C ILE A 89 -6.62 -20.45 11.18
N TYR A 90 -6.87 -19.87 12.36
CA TYR A 90 -8.19 -19.44 12.82
C TYR A 90 -8.26 -17.93 12.77
N ILE A 91 -9.29 -17.37 12.13
CA ILE A 91 -9.47 -15.92 11.97
C ILE A 91 -10.85 -15.53 12.49
N THR A 92 -10.90 -14.64 13.50
CA THR A 92 -12.16 -14.11 14.02
C THR A 92 -12.72 -13.00 13.12
N HIS A 93 -14.05 -12.93 13.03
CA HIS A 93 -14.76 -11.97 12.19
C HIS A 93 -16.17 -11.66 12.70
N TYR A 94 -16.79 -10.61 12.14
CA TYR A 94 -18.17 -10.20 12.47
C TYR A 94 -19.22 -10.61 11.45
N GLY A 95 -18.80 -11.21 10.33
CA GLY A 95 -19.74 -11.68 9.31
C GLY A 95 -20.35 -13.04 9.64
N ASN A 96 -20.60 -13.83 8.60
CA ASN A 96 -21.35 -15.08 8.69
C ASN A 96 -20.79 -16.11 7.70
N PRO A 97 -21.02 -17.43 7.93
CA PRO A 97 -21.57 -18.03 9.15
C PRO A 97 -20.55 -18.08 10.31
N GLY A 98 -21.06 -18.16 11.54
CA GLY A 98 -20.22 -18.19 12.73
C GLY A 98 -19.47 -16.87 12.98
N SER A 99 -18.41 -16.94 13.77
CA SER A 99 -17.52 -15.80 14.07
C SER A 99 -16.04 -16.13 13.90
N VAL A 100 -15.73 -17.34 13.44
CA VAL A 100 -14.37 -17.82 13.17
C VAL A 100 -14.37 -18.61 11.87
N PHE A 101 -13.48 -18.25 10.95
CA PHE A 101 -13.12 -19.07 9.79
C PHE A 101 -11.80 -19.77 10.05
N VAL A 102 -11.71 -21.04 9.63
CA VAL A 102 -10.54 -21.88 9.78
C VAL A 102 -10.01 -22.25 8.41
N PHE A 103 -8.72 -22.08 8.21
CA PHE A 103 -8.01 -22.35 6.97
C PHE A 103 -6.83 -23.31 7.22
N ASP A 104 -6.37 -23.98 6.16
CA ASP A 104 -5.06 -24.61 6.16
C ASP A 104 -3.95 -23.60 5.83
N GLU A 105 -2.69 -24.05 5.82
CA GLU A 105 -1.51 -23.22 5.51
C GLU A 105 -1.57 -22.58 4.09
N ALA A 106 -2.19 -23.28 3.13
CA ALA A 106 -2.35 -22.79 1.76
C ALA A 106 -3.49 -21.77 1.63
N GLY A 107 -4.24 -21.52 2.70
CA GLY A 107 -5.40 -20.65 2.69
C GLY A 107 -6.62 -21.31 2.05
N GLN A 108 -6.73 -22.63 2.10
CA GLN A 108 -7.98 -23.33 1.76
C GLN A 108 -8.91 -23.32 2.96
N PHE A 109 -10.16 -22.93 2.73
CA PHE A 109 -11.20 -22.95 3.74
C PHE A 109 -11.47 -24.38 4.20
N VAL A 110 -11.38 -24.58 5.51
CA VAL A 110 -11.64 -25.86 6.17
C VAL A 110 -13.04 -25.89 6.76
N ARG A 111 -13.41 -24.88 7.56
CA ARG A 111 -14.72 -24.79 8.23
C ARG A 111 -14.98 -23.40 8.83
N SER A 112 -16.24 -23.16 9.18
CA SER A 112 -16.68 -22.06 10.05
C SER A 112 -17.08 -22.57 11.44
N MET A 113 -16.87 -21.78 12.48
CA MET A 113 -17.32 -22.09 13.84
C MET A 113 -17.56 -20.82 14.68
N GLY A 114 -17.87 -21.00 15.96
CA GLY A 114 -17.99 -19.88 16.90
C GLY A 114 -19.36 -19.19 16.89
N ASP A 115 -20.45 -19.95 16.69
CA ASP A 115 -21.82 -19.40 16.64
C ASP A 115 -22.19 -18.58 17.88
N VAL A 116 -21.57 -18.89 19.03
CA VAL A 116 -21.77 -18.18 20.31
C VAL A 116 -21.29 -16.72 20.30
N HIS A 117 -20.46 -16.31 19.33
CA HIS A 117 -19.89 -14.97 19.22
C HIS A 117 -20.20 -14.26 17.88
N ILE A 118 -21.27 -14.66 17.18
CA ILE A 118 -21.69 -13.98 15.93
C ILE A 118 -21.85 -12.47 16.18
N GLY A 119 -21.19 -11.67 15.33
CA GLY A 119 -21.17 -10.20 15.43
C GLY A 119 -20.34 -9.62 16.57
N LYS A 120 -19.63 -10.46 17.35
CA LYS A 120 -18.83 -10.04 18.51
C LYS A 120 -17.45 -10.68 18.58
N GLY A 121 -17.10 -11.67 17.75
CA GLY A 121 -15.79 -12.33 17.83
C GLY A 121 -14.61 -11.36 17.63
N HIS A 122 -13.84 -11.08 18.69
CA HIS A 122 -12.73 -10.13 18.66
C HIS A 122 -11.38 -10.86 18.78
N GLY A 123 -11.00 -11.25 19.98
CA GLY A 123 -9.72 -11.92 20.24
C GLY A 123 -9.83 -13.44 20.13
N ILE A 124 -8.73 -14.06 19.69
CA ILE A 124 -8.54 -15.50 19.69
C ILE A 124 -7.12 -15.82 20.14
N ASP A 125 -6.97 -16.82 21.00
CA ASP A 125 -5.68 -17.40 21.38
C ASP A 125 -5.81 -18.92 21.47
N ILE A 126 -4.76 -19.66 21.08
CA ILE A 126 -4.71 -21.11 21.18
C ILE A 126 -3.55 -21.49 22.09
N ARG A 127 -3.83 -22.26 23.14
CA ARG A 127 -2.83 -22.71 24.10
C ARG A 127 -2.87 -24.21 24.26
N LYS A 128 -1.68 -24.80 24.30
CA LYS A 128 -1.50 -26.17 24.75
C LYS A 128 -1.40 -26.22 26.26
N GLU A 129 -2.29 -26.98 26.89
CA GLU A 129 -2.30 -27.21 28.33
C GLU A 129 -2.22 -28.71 28.60
N GLY A 130 -1.05 -29.16 29.05
CA GLY A 130 -0.74 -30.58 29.15
C GLY A 130 -0.73 -31.25 27.78
N SER A 131 -1.62 -32.23 27.61
CA SER A 131 -1.79 -32.97 26.35
C SER A 131 -2.87 -32.41 25.43
N GLU A 132 -3.61 -31.39 25.85
CA GLU A 132 -4.77 -30.84 25.12
C GLU A 132 -4.50 -29.42 24.63
N GLU A 133 -5.22 -29.01 23.58
CA GLU A 133 -5.22 -27.62 23.10
C GLU A 133 -6.59 -26.98 23.35
N PHE A 134 -6.54 -25.73 23.80
CA PHE A 134 -7.71 -24.92 24.13
C PHE A 134 -7.73 -23.67 23.28
N ILE A 135 -8.92 -23.34 22.78
CA ILE A 135 -9.18 -22.07 22.09
C ILE A 135 -9.84 -21.12 23.08
N TYR A 136 -9.21 -19.97 23.28
CA TYR A 136 -9.74 -18.86 24.06
C TYR A 136 -10.33 -17.83 23.11
N LEU A 137 -11.58 -17.46 23.32
CA LEU A 137 -12.27 -16.42 22.56
C LEU A 137 -12.62 -15.25 23.47
N SER A 138 -12.33 -14.03 23.02
CA SER A 138 -12.81 -12.81 23.66
C SER A 138 -13.76 -12.06 22.73
N PRO A 139 -14.98 -11.72 23.19
CA PRO A 139 -15.91 -10.90 22.44
C PRO A 139 -15.54 -9.41 22.40
#